data_AF-A0A3D0FQJ4-F1
#
_entry.id   AF-A0A3D0FQJ4-F1
#
_cell.length_a   1.000
_cell.length_b   1.000
_cell.length_c   1.000
_cell.angle_alpha   90.00
_cell.angle_beta   90.00
_cell.angle_gamma   90.00
#
_symmetry.space_group_name_H-M   'P 1'
#
loop_
_entity.id
_entity.type
_entity.pdbx_description
1 polymer ?
#
loop_
_entity_poly.entity_id
_entity_poly.type
_entity_poly.pdbx_seq_one_letter_code
_entity_poly.pdbx_strand_id
1 'polypeptide(L)'
;MFKLRTKRLEIITGETDATFSGDALRAAIEEINRIEDEYMSLFLGKSIFDIQKMSYDVVPSQDNQKQIYIAFRFSETQGLLPASNIAGRPVVLELSLEDKVAPAPKTDISGGKGSIVYRRPAAMVAKVIDGQNILLQTRVPVYQLGNLLSFPIEVATAKK
;
A
#
# COMPACT_ATOMS: atom_id res chain seq x y z
N MET A 1 -38.42 1.90 -19.61
CA MET A 1 -38.02 3.22 -19.07
C MET A 1 -39.20 4.10 -18.70
N PHE A 2 -39.96 4.68 -19.63
CA PHE A 2 -41.08 5.57 -19.28
C PHE A 2 -42.11 4.94 -18.33
N LYS A 3 -42.47 3.67 -18.53
CA LYS A 3 -43.41 2.93 -17.65
C LYS A 3 -42.95 2.80 -16.19
N LEU A 4 -41.63 2.69 -15.93
CA LEU A 4 -41.09 2.61 -14.56
C LEU A 4 -41.17 3.95 -13.85
N ARG A 5 -40.85 5.04 -14.57
CA ARG A 5 -40.98 6.42 -14.05
C ARG A 5 -42.44 6.80 -13.79
N THR A 6 -43.37 6.38 -14.65
CA THR A 6 -44.81 6.58 -14.43
C THR A 6 -45.28 5.81 -13.20
N LYS A 7 -44.90 4.53 -13.04
CA LYS A 7 -45.20 3.75 -11.83
C LYS A 7 -44.63 4.35 -10.55
N ARG A 8 -43.41 4.91 -10.60
CA ARG A 8 -42.82 5.61 -9.45
C ARG A 8 -43.62 6.86 -9.09
N LEU A 9 -44.09 7.62 -10.09
CA LEU A 9 -44.97 8.77 -9.87
C LEU A 9 -46.29 8.34 -9.23
N GLU A 10 -46.95 7.32 -9.75
CA GLU A 10 -48.21 6.77 -9.20
C GLU A 10 -48.06 6.33 -7.73
N ILE A 11 -46.95 5.68 -7.37
CA ILE A 11 -46.66 5.27 -5.99
C ILE A 11 -46.41 6.48 -5.07
N ILE A 12 -45.73 7.52 -5.56
CA ILE A 12 -45.44 8.74 -4.78
C ILE A 12 -46.70 9.60 -4.59
N THR A 13 -47.55 9.70 -5.62
CA THR A 13 -48.80 10.47 -5.58
C THR A 13 -49.92 9.74 -4.83
N GLY A 14 -49.71 8.48 -4.45
CA GLY A 14 -50.70 7.68 -3.73
C GLY A 14 -51.86 7.20 -4.61
N GLU A 15 -51.77 7.35 -5.94
CA GLU A 15 -52.74 6.81 -6.91
C GLU A 15 -52.48 5.32 -7.17
N THR A 16 -52.29 4.55 -6.10
CA THR A 16 -52.11 3.10 -6.19
C THR A 16 -53.24 2.39 -5.46
N ASP A 17 -53.69 1.29 -6.07
CA ASP A 17 -54.80 0.46 -5.58
C ASP A 17 -54.50 -0.29 -4.26
N ALA A 18 -53.32 -0.04 -3.67
CA ALA A 18 -52.85 -0.69 -2.46
C ALA A 18 -52.38 0.35 -1.43
N THR A 19 -52.86 0.20 -0.18
CA THR A 19 -52.43 1.01 0.96
C THR A 19 -51.05 0.56 1.43
N PHE A 20 -50.00 1.08 0.80
CA PHE A 20 -48.64 0.81 1.22
C PHE A 20 -48.34 1.50 2.56
N SER A 21 -48.02 0.72 3.59
CA SER A 21 -47.38 1.23 4.80
C SER A 21 -46.04 1.89 4.45
N GLY A 22 -45.59 2.90 5.20
CA GLY A 22 -44.41 3.72 4.87
C GLY A 22 -43.15 2.91 4.56
N ASP A 23 -42.94 1.78 5.24
CA ASP A 23 -41.81 0.87 4.96
C ASP A 23 -41.96 0.08 3.66
N ALA A 24 -43.18 -0.32 3.29
CA ALA A 24 -43.45 -1.04 2.05
C ALA A 24 -43.29 -0.12 0.83
N LEU A 25 -43.66 1.16 0.97
CA LEU A 25 -43.45 2.18 -0.06
C LEU A 25 -41.96 2.45 -0.29
N ARG A 26 -41.16 2.56 0.78
CA ARG A 26 -39.70 2.73 0.67
C ARG A 26 -39.04 1.55 -0.05
N ALA A 27 -39.39 0.32 0.33
CA ALA A 27 -38.85 -0.88 -0.31
C ALA A 27 -39.25 -0.99 -1.80
N ALA A 28 -40.48 -0.63 -2.15
CA ALA A 28 -40.93 -0.62 -3.55
C ALA A 28 -40.18 0.43 -4.40
N ILE A 29 -39.92 1.62 -3.86
CA ILE A 29 -39.15 2.66 -4.55
C ILE A 29 -37.68 2.25 -4.72
N GLU A 30 -37.06 1.66 -3.69
CA GLU A 30 -35.70 1.13 -3.78
C GLU A 30 -35.57 0.08 -4.90
N GLU A 31 -36.54 -0.83 -5.01
CA GLU A 31 -36.52 -1.86 -6.05
C GLU A 31 -36.76 -1.30 -7.46
N ILE A 32 -37.66 -0.31 -7.61
CA ILE A 32 -37.86 0.38 -8.88
C ILE A 32 -36.58 1.11 -9.31
N ASN A 33 -35.90 1.79 -8.38
CA ASN A 33 -34.63 2.46 -8.67
C ASN A 33 -33.54 1.45 -9.06
N ARG A 34 -33.43 0.32 -8.35
CA ARG A 34 -32.47 -0.76 -8.67
C ARG A 34 -32.67 -1.28 -10.10
N ILE A 35 -33.92 -1.53 -10.48
CA ILE A 35 -34.29 -2.02 -11.81
C ILE A 35 -34.03 -0.94 -12.87
N GLU A 36 -34.38 0.32 -12.60
CA GLU A 36 -34.11 1.44 -13.52
C GLU A 36 -32.59 1.59 -13.76
N ASP A 37 -31.77 1.53 -12.71
CA ASP A 37 -30.31 1.61 -12.79
C ASP A 37 -29.71 0.42 -13.56
N GLU A 38 -30.21 -0.80 -13.34
CA GLU A 38 -29.76 -1.98 -14.09
C GLU A 38 -30.08 -1.84 -15.58
N TYR A 39 -31.30 -1.44 -15.92
CA TYR A 39 -31.66 -1.21 -17.31
C TYR A 39 -30.87 -0.06 -17.93
N MET A 40 -30.59 1.01 -17.18
CA MET A 40 -29.74 2.11 -17.66
C MET A 40 -28.29 1.68 -17.90
N SER A 41 -27.77 0.77 -17.08
CA SER A 41 -26.42 0.23 -17.23
C SER A 41 -26.23 -0.58 -18.52
N LEU A 42 -27.30 -1.22 -19.05
CA LEU A 42 -27.26 -1.89 -20.35
C LEU A 42 -27.10 -0.92 -21.52
N PHE A 43 -27.55 0.33 -21.38
CA PHE A 43 -27.46 1.35 -22.42
C PHE A 43 -26.19 2.20 -22.33
N LEU A 44 -25.81 2.60 -21.11
CA LEU A 44 -24.64 3.48 -20.88
C LEU A 44 -23.34 2.69 -20.69
N GLY A 45 -23.44 1.38 -20.48
CA GLY A 45 -22.34 0.55 -20.02
C GLY A 45 -22.19 0.60 -18.49
N LYS A 46 -21.54 -0.42 -17.94
CA LYS A 46 -21.25 -0.53 -16.51
C LYS A 46 -19.75 -0.35 -16.28
N SER A 47 -19.37 0.59 -15.43
CA SER A 47 -17.99 0.72 -14.93
C SER A 47 -17.91 0.05 -13.57
N ILE A 48 -17.00 -0.91 -13.43
CA ILE A 48 -16.74 -1.60 -12.15
C ILE A 48 -15.36 -1.15 -11.70
N PHE A 49 -15.28 -0.63 -10.48
CA PHE A 49 -14.02 -0.30 -9.82
C PHE A 49 -13.75 -1.39 -8.78
N ASP A 50 -12.55 -1.96 -8.81
CA ASP A 50 -12.11 -2.95 -7.83
C ASP A 50 -10.78 -2.49 -7.19
N ILE A 51 -10.60 -2.83 -5.91
CA ILE A 51 -9.39 -2.47 -5.17
C ILE A 51 -8.53 -3.72 -5.02
N GLN A 52 -7.44 -3.78 -5.76
CA GLN A 52 -6.44 -4.83 -5.64
C GLN A 52 -5.33 -4.42 -4.67
N LYS A 53 -4.96 -5.32 -3.75
CA LYS A 53 -3.84 -5.14 -2.82
C LYS A 53 -2.79 -6.21 -3.11
N MET A 54 -1.54 -5.77 -3.31
CA MET A 54 -0.38 -6.62 -3.53
C MET A 54 0.75 -6.19 -2.59
N SER A 55 1.55 -7.16 -2.14
CA SER A 55 2.75 -6.91 -1.34
C SER A 55 3.98 -7.31 -2.13
N TYR A 56 5.01 -6.47 -2.12
CA TYR A 56 6.28 -6.71 -2.79
C TYR A 56 7.42 -6.54 -1.80
N ASP A 57 8.33 -7.51 -1.80
CA ASP A 57 9.50 -7.49 -0.92
C ASP A 57 10.70 -6.92 -1.65
N VAL A 58 11.36 -5.94 -1.02
CA VAL A 58 12.62 -5.37 -1.51
C VAL A 58 13.66 -5.56 -0.42
N VAL A 59 14.76 -6.23 -0.76
CA VAL A 59 15.88 -6.44 0.16
C VAL A 59 17.02 -5.49 -0.24
N PRO A 60 17.31 -4.46 0.58
CA PRO A 60 18.43 -3.57 0.32
C PRO A 60 19.76 -4.33 0.42
N SER A 61 20.70 -4.00 -0.45
CA SER A 61 22.05 -4.58 -0.50
C SER A 61 23.08 -3.47 -0.39
N GLN A 62 24.13 -3.69 0.41
CA GLN A 62 25.23 -2.74 0.60
C GLN A 62 26.00 -2.45 -0.68
N ASP A 63 25.96 -3.35 -1.67
CA ASP A 63 26.66 -3.21 -2.95
C ASP A 63 26.10 -2.08 -3.84
N ASN A 64 24.81 -1.74 -3.65
CA ASN A 64 24.17 -0.70 -4.44
C ASN A 64 24.40 0.69 -3.84
N GLN A 65 25.43 1.41 -4.30
CA GLN A 65 25.82 2.71 -3.72
C GLN A 65 24.70 3.76 -3.66
N LYS A 66 23.79 3.77 -4.64
CA LYS A 66 22.68 4.73 -4.68
C LYS A 66 21.44 4.25 -3.91
N GLN A 67 21.41 2.98 -3.51
CA GLN A 67 20.29 2.37 -2.78
C GLN A 67 18.91 2.63 -3.46
N ILE A 68 18.92 2.58 -4.79
CA ILE A 68 17.72 2.72 -5.63
C ILE A 68 17.25 1.32 -6.04
N TYR A 69 16.00 1.01 -5.75
CA TYR A 69 15.38 -0.28 -6.03
C TYR A 69 14.06 -0.10 -6.78
N ILE A 70 13.71 -1.04 -7.63
CA ILE A 70 12.40 -1.08 -8.28
C ILE A 70 11.48 -1.90 -7.36
N ALA A 71 10.49 -1.28 -6.75
CA ALA A 71 9.57 -1.98 -5.85
C ALA A 71 8.56 -2.82 -6.65
N PHE A 72 7.90 -2.18 -7.61
CA PHE A 72 6.95 -2.82 -8.53
C PHE A 72 6.81 -1.98 -9.79
N ARG A 73 6.15 -2.51 -10.82
CA ARG A 73 5.76 -1.76 -12.02
C ARG A 73 4.26 -1.61 -12.08
N PHE A 74 3.78 -0.52 -12.66
CA PHE A 74 2.37 -0.27 -12.90
C PHE A 74 2.10 -0.18 -14.39
N SER A 75 1.17 -0.98 -14.88
CA SER A 75 0.69 -0.96 -16.26
C SER A 75 -0.81 -0.61 -16.27
N GLU A 76 -1.23 0.25 -17.19
CA GLU A 76 -2.64 0.62 -17.32
C GLU A 76 -3.52 -0.55 -17.78
N THR A 77 -2.94 -1.53 -18.47
CA THR A 77 -3.66 -2.70 -18.97
C THR A 77 -3.57 -3.91 -18.05
N GLN A 78 -2.45 -4.11 -17.37
CA GLN A 78 -2.19 -5.29 -16.53
C GLN A 78 -2.19 -4.99 -15.03
N GLY A 79 -2.31 -3.72 -14.63
CA GLY A 79 -2.32 -3.30 -13.23
C GLY A 79 -0.93 -3.37 -12.57
N LEU A 80 -0.90 -3.91 -11.35
CA LEU A 80 0.32 -4.03 -10.53
C LEU A 80 1.14 -5.24 -10.97
N LEU A 81 2.37 -5.01 -11.39
CA LEU A 81 3.30 -6.00 -11.93
C LEU A 81 4.56 -6.11 -11.05
N PRO A 82 5.17 -7.30 -10.95
CA PRO A 82 6.40 -7.48 -10.21
C PRO A 82 7.57 -6.74 -10.86
N ALA A 83 8.61 -6.43 -10.08
CA ALA A 83 9.81 -5.74 -10.54
C ALA A 83 10.62 -6.49 -11.62
N SER A 84 10.34 -7.77 -11.88
CA SER A 84 10.97 -8.55 -12.96
C SER A 84 10.36 -8.28 -14.34
N ASN A 85 9.08 -7.89 -14.41
CA ASN A 85 8.39 -7.68 -15.68
C ASN A 85 8.71 -6.28 -16.22
N ILE A 86 9.23 -6.19 -17.44
CA ILE A 86 9.65 -4.92 -18.07
C ILE A 86 8.46 -4.09 -18.57
N ALA A 87 7.27 -4.70 -18.68
CA ALA A 87 6.07 -3.98 -19.07
C ALA A 87 5.60 -3.03 -17.94
N GLY A 88 5.32 -1.78 -18.30
CA GLY A 88 4.77 -0.77 -17.41
C GLY A 88 5.78 0.23 -16.83
N ARG A 89 5.25 1.22 -16.12
CA ARG A 89 6.03 2.29 -15.48
C ARG A 89 6.63 1.77 -14.16
N PRO A 90 7.94 1.94 -13.91
CA PRO A 90 8.55 1.49 -12.67
C PRO A 90 8.24 2.44 -11.52
N VAL A 91 7.78 1.89 -10.40
CA VAL A 91 7.71 2.58 -9.11
C VAL A 91 8.99 2.27 -8.34
N VAL A 92 9.74 3.33 -8.04
CA VAL A 92 11.09 3.26 -7.49
C VAL A 92 11.06 3.53 -6.00
N LEU A 93 11.78 2.70 -5.24
CA LEU A 93 12.10 2.91 -3.84
C LEU A 93 13.53 3.44 -3.75
N GLU A 94 13.68 4.69 -3.32
CA GLU A 94 14.95 5.32 -3.01
C GLU A 94 15.15 5.30 -1.49
N LEU A 95 16.30 4.78 -1.03
CA LEU A 95 16.69 4.82 0.37
C LEU A 95 17.87 5.78 0.53
N SER A 96 17.68 6.90 1.20
CA SER A 96 18.77 7.84 1.51
C SER A 96 19.18 7.78 2.98
N LEU A 97 20.49 7.85 3.23
CA LEU A 97 21.04 7.93 4.58
C LEU A 97 20.71 9.29 5.20
N GLU A 98 20.29 9.28 6.45
CA GLU A 98 20.16 10.51 7.22
C GLU A 98 21.56 10.89 7.76
N ASP A 99 22.12 12.03 7.31
CA ASP A 99 23.49 12.51 7.64
C ASP A 99 23.79 12.67 9.13
N LYS A 100 22.79 12.52 10.01
CA LYS A 100 22.90 12.76 11.47
C LYS A 100 23.08 11.52 12.32
N VAL A 101 23.47 10.38 11.76
CA VAL A 101 23.82 9.21 12.58
C VAL A 101 25.25 9.36 13.06
N ALA A 102 25.41 9.66 14.36
CA ALA A 102 26.72 9.74 15.02
C ALA A 102 27.59 8.52 14.66
N PRO A 103 28.89 8.71 14.35
CA PRO A 103 29.77 7.64 13.94
C PRO A 103 29.76 6.55 15.01
N ALA A 104 29.45 5.32 14.59
CA ALA A 104 29.50 4.18 15.49
C ALA A 104 30.95 3.97 15.95
N PRO A 105 31.18 3.60 17.22
CA PRO A 105 32.51 3.22 17.67
C PRO A 105 33.00 2.05 16.81
N LYS A 106 34.23 2.18 16.27
CA LYS A 106 34.90 1.10 15.54
C LYS A 106 35.30 0.02 16.54
N THR A 107 34.37 -0.88 16.84
CA THR A 107 34.67 -2.12 17.58
C THR A 107 35.17 -3.17 16.61
N ASP A 108 36.35 -3.71 16.89
CA ASP A 108 36.90 -4.82 16.11
C ASP A 108 35.96 -6.02 16.21
N ILE A 109 35.52 -6.51 15.05
CA ILE A 109 34.68 -7.70 14.92
C ILE A 109 35.59 -8.93 15.09
N SER A 110 36.20 -9.09 16.26
CA SER A 110 36.86 -10.33 16.62
C SER A 110 35.80 -11.21 17.31
N GLY A 111 35.40 -12.28 16.62
CA GLY A 111 34.57 -13.35 17.17
C GLY A 111 35.32 -14.21 18.20
N GLY A 112 36.14 -13.58 19.04
CA GLY A 112 36.85 -14.23 20.12
C GLY A 112 35.86 -14.75 21.17
N LYS A 113 36.25 -15.83 21.87
CA LYS A 113 35.48 -16.37 23.01
C LYS A 113 35.21 -15.23 24.00
N GLY A 114 33.96 -14.79 24.09
CA GLY A 114 33.53 -13.73 25.01
C GLY A 114 33.05 -12.43 24.36
N SER A 115 32.76 -12.36 23.06
CA SER A 115 32.10 -11.19 22.46
C SER A 115 30.72 -11.54 21.87
N ILE A 116 29.72 -10.67 22.09
CA ILE A 116 28.40 -10.75 21.45
C ILE A 116 28.39 -9.82 20.25
N VAL A 117 28.10 -10.37 19.07
CA VAL A 117 27.98 -9.59 17.83
C VAL A 117 26.52 -9.24 17.62
N TYR A 118 26.23 -7.95 17.43
CA TYR A 118 24.89 -7.46 17.10
C TYR A 118 24.95 -6.45 15.95
N ARG A 119 23.81 -6.22 15.30
CA ARG A 119 23.71 -5.26 14.19
C ARG A 119 22.87 -4.06 14.58
N ARG A 120 23.46 -2.87 14.52
CA ARG A 120 22.74 -1.61 14.70
C ARG A 120 22.13 -1.19 13.35
N PRO A 121 20.80 -0.99 13.25
CA PRO A 121 20.18 -0.58 12.00
C PRO A 121 20.62 0.83 11.60
N ALA A 122 20.73 1.07 10.29
CA ALA A 122 20.86 2.40 9.73
C ALA A 122 19.49 3.05 9.62
N ALA A 123 19.33 4.28 10.14
CA ALA A 123 18.10 5.05 9.94
C ALA A 123 18.12 5.63 8.52
N MET A 124 17.21 5.16 7.68
CA MET A 124 17.09 5.57 6.28
C MET A 124 15.79 6.33 6.05
N VAL A 125 15.81 7.30 5.14
CA VAL A 125 14.60 7.90 4.59
C VAL A 125 14.22 7.10 3.34
N ALA A 126 13.10 6.40 3.42
CA ALA A 126 12.51 5.64 2.32
C ALA A 126 11.54 6.52 1.55
N LYS A 127 11.82 6.72 0.27
CA LYS A 127 10.98 7.48 -0.67
C LYS A 127 10.49 6.56 -1.78
N VAL A 128 9.18 6.51 -1.96
CA VAL A 128 8.53 5.78 -3.06
C VAL A 128 8.14 6.80 -4.13
N ILE A 129 8.65 6.61 -5.34
CA ILE A 129 8.53 7.54 -6.46
C ILE A 129 7.88 6.82 -7.64
N ASP A 130 6.83 7.40 -8.20
CA ASP A 130 6.26 7.01 -9.49
C ASP A 130 6.54 8.11 -10.52
N GLY A 131 7.54 7.88 -11.38
CA GLY A 131 8.00 8.85 -12.36
C GLY A 131 8.49 10.16 -11.71
N GLN A 132 7.64 11.19 -11.72
CA GLN A 132 7.92 12.51 -11.13
C GLN A 132 7.25 12.72 -9.77
N ASN A 133 6.30 11.86 -9.39
CA ASN A 133 5.50 12.04 -8.19
C ASN A 133 6.08 11.22 -7.03
N ILE A 134 6.21 11.86 -5.87
CA ILE A 134 6.57 11.17 -4.63
C ILE A 134 5.27 10.68 -3.99
N LEU A 135 5.09 9.36 -3.95
CA LEU A 135 3.89 8.72 -3.38
C LEU A 135 3.97 8.66 -1.85
N LEU A 136 5.15 8.37 -1.33
CA LEU A 136 5.37 8.19 0.11
C LEU A 136 6.79 8.59 0.47
N GLN A 137 6.93 9.25 1.61
CA GLN A 137 8.23 9.48 2.23
C GLN A 137 8.12 9.14 3.72
N THR A 138 8.94 8.21 4.20
CA THR A 138 8.91 7.75 5.59
C THR A 138 10.31 7.41 6.08
N ARG A 139 10.49 7.34 7.40
CA ARG A 139 11.75 7.00 8.05
C ARG A 139 11.71 5.56 8.53
N VAL A 140 12.64 4.73 8.07
CA VAL A 140 12.66 3.29 8.35
C VAL A 140 14.06 2.85 8.82
N PRO A 141 14.17 2.07 9.90
CA PRO A 141 15.42 1.41 10.27
C PRO A 141 15.72 0.23 9.34
N VAL A 142 16.84 0.29 8.62
CA VAL A 142 17.29 -0.77 7.70
C VAL A 142 18.51 -1.48 8.27
N TYR A 143 18.39 -2.78 8.54
CA TYR A 143 19.45 -3.57 9.15
C TYR A 143 20.54 -3.97 8.16
N GLN A 144 20.20 -4.16 6.88
CA GLN A 144 21.15 -4.60 5.84
C GLN A 144 22.26 -3.56 5.63
N LEU A 145 21.92 -2.27 5.76
CA LEU A 145 22.85 -1.14 5.66
C LEU A 145 23.46 -0.71 7.01
N GLY A 146 23.12 -1.43 8.07
CA GLY A 146 23.62 -1.17 9.41
C GLY A 146 25.05 -1.65 9.66
N ASN A 147 25.63 -1.18 10.76
CA ASN A 147 26.97 -1.60 11.19
C ASN A 147 26.89 -2.82 12.12
N LEU A 148 27.83 -3.75 11.95
CA LEU A 148 28.08 -4.81 12.91
C LEU A 148 28.94 -4.27 14.05
N LEU A 149 28.49 -4.50 15.28
CA LEU A 149 29.16 -4.09 16.50
C LEU A 149 29.39 -5.32 17.37
N SER A 150 30.50 -5.34 18.09
CA SER A 150 30.83 -6.38 19.06
C SER A 150 30.81 -5.78 20.47
N PHE A 151 30.26 -6.52 21.43
CA PHE A 151 30.27 -6.15 22.84
C PHE A 151 30.93 -7.25 23.67
N PRO A 152 31.98 -6.97 24.47
CA PRO A 152 32.63 -7.97 25.30
C PRO A 152 31.72 -8.37 26.48
N ILE A 153 31.55 -9.68 26.68
CA ILE A 153 30.69 -10.27 27.71
C ILE A 153 31.20 -10.04 29.13
N GLU A 154 32.50 -9.80 29.28
CA GLU A 154 33.16 -9.48 30.56
C GLU A 154 32.62 -8.16 31.14
N VAL A 155 32.24 -7.21 30.27
CA VAL A 155 31.64 -5.93 30.68
C VAL A 155 30.14 -6.09 30.93
N ALA A 156 29.46 -7.00 30.22
CA ALA A 156 28.02 -7.27 30.41
C ALA A 156 27.75 -8.00 31.74
N THR A 157 28.65 -8.88 32.14
CA THR A 157 28.50 -9.76 33.31
C THR A 157 29.33 -9.26 34.48
N ALA A 158 29.46 -7.94 34.66
CA ALA A 158 30.16 -7.37 35.81
C ALA A 158 29.55 -7.91 37.12
N LYS A 159 30.13 -9.02 37.61
CA LYS A 159 29.95 -9.53 38.96
C LYS A 159 30.50 -8.44 39.87
N LYS A 160 29.57 -7.82 40.58
CA LYS A 160 29.87 -7.02 41.76
C LYS A 160 30.56 -7.86 42.81
#